data_AF-A0A7C0V6X0-F1
#
_entry.id   AF-A0A7C0V6X0-F1
#
_cell.length_a   1.000
_cell.length_b   1.000
_cell.length_c   1.000
_cell.angle_alpha   90.00
_cell.angle_beta   90.00
_cell.angle_gamma   90.00
#
_symmetry.space_group_name_H-M   'P 1'
#
loop_
_entity.id
_entity.type
_entity.pdbx_description
1 polymer ?
#
loop_
_entity_poly.entity_id
_entity_poly.type
_entity_poly.pdbx_seq_one_letter_code
_entity_poly.pdbx_strand_id
1 'polypeptide(L)'
;AAMIMAAVTLRAKHRADTVIGVIWALGMAIGIILIDLTPGYHVDLMSYLFGSILSVSCRDLWIMGALGLVIAVLVGWFYQGLLAMSYDEEFARVRGVPVVPLYFLLIGLLAMAVVMVIQVVGLILVIALLTIPPFIMEPYARTLKQMMIGASLLGAVFTIGGLWLAYSFNLTSGAAIIVVAGAGFFAVRAAESARQVVRRGRSAGQTVPGEAA
;
A
#
# COMPACT_ATOMS: atom_id res chain seq x y z
N ALA A 1 -18.35 -1.94 6.16
CA ALA A 1 -17.74 -2.51 4.93
C ALA A 1 -16.49 -3.36 5.23
N ALA A 2 -15.44 -2.81 5.84
CA ALA A 2 -14.18 -3.54 6.09
C ALA A 2 -14.35 -4.87 6.86
N MET A 3 -15.17 -4.90 7.91
CA MET A 3 -15.47 -6.14 8.67
C MET A 3 -16.23 -7.18 7.83
N ILE A 4 -17.13 -6.73 6.96
CA ILE A 4 -17.87 -7.62 6.04
C ILE A 4 -16.87 -8.24 5.05
N MET A 5 -15.94 -7.44 4.53
CA MET A 5 -14.87 -7.94 3.66
C MET A 5 -13.99 -8.97 4.37
N ALA A 6 -13.56 -8.68 5.60
CA ALA A 6 -12.78 -9.63 6.39
C ALA A 6 -13.52 -10.96 6.57
N ALA A 7 -14.82 -10.94 6.84
CA ALA A 7 -15.64 -12.15 6.94
C ALA A 7 -15.77 -12.92 5.62
N VAL A 8 -15.91 -12.23 4.49
CA VAL A 8 -16.03 -12.84 3.16
C VAL A 8 -14.71 -13.49 2.72
N THR A 9 -13.59 -12.80 2.91
CA THR A 9 -12.27 -13.29 2.49
C THR A 9 -11.85 -14.55 3.26
N LEU A 10 -12.30 -14.70 4.51
CA LEU A 10 -12.07 -15.92 5.30
C LEU A 10 -12.77 -17.17 4.73
N ARG A 11 -13.86 -17.00 3.96
CA ARG A 11 -14.61 -18.11 3.36
C ARG A 11 -14.29 -18.38 1.89
N ALA A 12 -13.83 -17.36 1.15
CA ALA A 12 -13.66 -17.44 -0.31
C ALA A 12 -12.40 -16.72 -0.81
N LYS A 13 -11.21 -17.15 -0.36
CA LYS A 13 -9.92 -16.56 -0.78
C LYS A 13 -9.72 -16.48 -2.30
N HIS A 14 -10.13 -17.51 -3.06
CA HIS A 14 -9.92 -17.59 -4.51
C HIS A 14 -10.75 -16.61 -5.36
N ARG A 15 -11.74 -15.93 -4.78
CA ARG A 15 -12.57 -14.91 -5.47
C ARG A 15 -12.60 -13.57 -4.75
N ALA A 16 -11.71 -13.39 -3.76
CA ALA A 16 -11.68 -12.19 -2.95
C ALA A 16 -11.52 -10.93 -3.80
N ASP A 17 -10.63 -10.95 -4.80
CA ASP A 17 -10.36 -9.82 -5.69
C ASP A 17 -11.60 -9.37 -6.47
N THR A 18 -12.36 -10.32 -7.02
CA THR A 18 -13.62 -10.03 -7.72
C THR A 18 -14.65 -9.44 -6.77
N VAL A 19 -14.78 -10.01 -5.57
CA VAL A 19 -15.75 -9.52 -4.57
C VAL A 19 -15.37 -8.14 -4.04
N ILE A 20 -14.08 -7.87 -3.83
CA ILE A 20 -13.54 -6.55 -3.49
C ILE A 20 -13.94 -5.55 -4.58
N GLY A 21 -13.71 -5.88 -5.86
CA GLY A 21 -14.05 -5.02 -6.98
C GLY A 21 -15.54 -4.70 -7.09
N VAL A 22 -16.41 -5.71 -6.93
CA VAL A 22 -17.87 -5.54 -6.99
C VAL A 22 -18.38 -4.69 -5.83
N ILE A 23 -17.92 -4.94 -4.60
CA ILE A 23 -18.34 -4.18 -3.41
C ILE A 23 -17.86 -2.73 -3.49
N TRP A 24 -16.65 -2.49 -4.01
CA TRP A 24 -16.14 -1.15 -4.23
C TRP A 24 -16.97 -0.40 -5.27
N ALA A 25 -17.23 -1.01 -6.44
CA ALA A 25 -18.02 -0.39 -7.50
C ALA A 25 -19.46 -0.08 -7.05
N LEU A 26 -20.10 -1.02 -6.36
CA LEU A 26 -21.45 -0.84 -5.79
C LEU A 26 -21.46 0.26 -4.73
N GLY A 27 -20.48 0.25 -3.81
CA GLY A 27 -20.36 1.25 -2.75
C GLY A 27 -20.14 2.66 -3.29
N MET A 28 -19.28 2.82 -4.31
CA MET A 28 -19.05 4.09 -5.01
C MET A 28 -20.32 4.57 -5.72
N ALA A 29 -20.99 3.70 -6.48
CA ALA A 29 -22.22 4.05 -7.19
C ALA A 29 -23.33 4.51 -6.23
N ILE A 30 -23.57 3.74 -5.15
CA ILE A 30 -24.55 4.11 -4.12
C ILE A 30 -24.16 5.45 -3.47
N GLY A 31 -22.88 5.64 -3.12
CA GLY A 31 -22.40 6.88 -2.52
C GLY A 31 -22.64 8.10 -3.39
N ILE A 32 -22.37 8.00 -4.70
CA ILE A 32 -22.61 9.07 -5.66
C ILE A 32 -24.11 9.35 -5.81
N ILE A 33 -24.95 8.32 -5.94
CA ILE A 33 -26.41 8.49 -6.02
C ILE A 33 -26.96 9.23 -4.79
N LEU A 34 -26.48 8.90 -3.59
CA LEU A 34 -26.90 9.58 -2.36
C LEU A 34 -26.47 11.06 -2.32
N ILE A 35 -25.29 11.38 -2.87
CA ILE A 35 -24.83 12.75 -3.02
C ILE A 35 -25.71 13.51 -4.00
N ASP A 36 -25.98 12.94 -5.17
CA ASP A 36 -26.80 13.57 -6.22
C ASP A 36 -28.25 13.83 -5.76
N LEU A 37 -28.78 12.97 -4.89
CA LEU A 37 -30.11 13.14 -4.28
C LEU A 37 -30.15 14.25 -3.22
N THR A 38 -29.00 14.74 -2.74
CA THR A 38 -28.91 15.77 -1.70
C THR A 38 -28.81 17.16 -2.34
N PRO A 39 -29.89 17.96 -2.36
CA PRO A 39 -29.90 19.25 -3.06
C PRO A 39 -28.92 20.25 -2.41
N GLY A 40 -28.11 20.90 -3.25
CA GLY A 40 -27.15 21.92 -2.84
C GLY A 40 -25.76 21.41 -2.44
N TYR A 41 -25.49 20.11 -2.57
CA TYR A 41 -24.18 19.51 -2.24
C TYR A 41 -23.42 19.11 -3.51
N HIS A 42 -22.52 19.98 -4.00
CA HIS A 42 -21.62 19.68 -5.12
C HIS A 42 -20.26 19.24 -4.59
N VAL A 43 -20.03 17.92 -4.61
CA VAL A 43 -18.74 17.35 -4.20
C VAL A 43 -17.76 17.40 -5.37
N ASP A 44 -16.59 17.97 -5.14
CA ASP A 44 -15.49 17.90 -6.10
C ASP A 44 -14.84 16.49 -6.08
N LEU A 45 -15.31 15.62 -6.97
CA LEU A 45 -14.78 14.26 -7.15
C LEU A 45 -13.28 14.27 -7.49
N MET A 46 -12.79 15.27 -8.24
CA MET A 46 -11.38 15.37 -8.60
C MET A 46 -10.51 15.60 -7.36
N SER A 47 -10.99 16.40 -6.42
CA SER A 47 -10.34 16.61 -5.12
C SER A 47 -10.26 15.31 -4.31
N TYR A 48 -11.27 14.43 -4.35
CA TYR A 48 -11.20 13.13 -3.68
C TYR A 48 -10.25 12.13 -4.36
N LEU A 49 -10.09 12.20 -5.68
CA LEU A 49 -9.20 11.29 -6.41
C LEU A 49 -7.72 11.67 -6.24
N PHE A 50 -7.41 12.97 -6.28
CA PHE A 50 -6.04 13.49 -6.29
C PHE A 50 -5.60 14.17 -4.99
N GLY A 51 -6.53 14.49 -4.09
CA GLY A 51 -6.27 15.16 -2.83
C GLY A 51 -5.76 16.60 -2.99
N SER A 52 -5.57 17.25 -1.84
CA SER A 52 -4.87 18.53 -1.75
C SER A 52 -4.07 18.54 -0.44
N ILE A 53 -2.84 18.04 -0.52
CA ILE A 53 -1.92 17.99 0.62
C ILE A 53 -1.60 19.40 1.16
N LEU A 54 -1.67 20.43 0.31
CA LEU A 54 -1.38 21.81 0.70
C LEU A 54 -2.50 22.45 1.55
N SER A 55 -3.74 21.95 1.48
CA SER A 55 -4.89 22.54 2.20
C SER A 55 -5.16 21.90 3.56
N VAL A 56 -4.22 21.11 4.08
CA VAL A 56 -4.36 20.38 5.34
C VAL A 56 -4.22 21.32 6.53
N SER A 57 -5.16 21.25 7.47
CA SER A 57 -5.08 22.06 8.69
C SER A 57 -4.11 21.45 9.71
N CYS A 58 -3.57 22.28 10.61
CA CYS A 58 -2.76 21.81 11.73
C CYS A 58 -3.52 20.81 12.62
N ARG A 59 -4.85 20.97 12.76
CA ARG A 59 -5.69 20.05 13.53
C ARG A 59 -5.70 18.66 12.90
N ASP A 60 -5.84 18.58 11.58
CA ASP A 60 -5.86 17.30 10.86
C ASP A 60 -4.52 16.59 10.99
N LEU A 61 -3.40 17.33 10.94
CA LEU A 61 -2.06 16.79 11.19
C LEU A 61 -1.92 16.13 12.57
N TRP A 62 -2.45 16.77 13.62
CA TRP A 62 -2.45 16.18 14.97
C TRP A 62 -3.30 14.92 15.07
N ILE A 63 -4.49 14.93 14.47
CA ILE A 63 -5.39 13.75 14.47
C ILE A 63 -4.74 12.59 13.71
N MET A 64 -4.14 12.88 12.55
CA MET A 64 -3.41 11.89 11.75
C MET A 64 -2.19 11.34 12.50
N GLY A 65 -1.42 12.21 13.16
CA GLY A 65 -0.28 11.80 13.96
C GLY A 65 -0.68 10.91 15.14
N ALA A 66 -1.73 11.28 15.86
CA ALA A 66 -2.27 10.50 16.98
C ALA A 66 -2.76 9.12 16.51
N LEU A 67 -3.53 9.06 15.42
CA LEU A 67 -3.99 7.79 14.87
C LEU A 67 -2.83 6.93 14.35
N GLY A 68 -1.87 7.53 13.65
CA GLY A 68 -0.66 6.86 13.19
C GLY A 68 0.14 6.25 14.34
N LEU A 69 0.25 6.98 15.46
CA LEU A 69 0.89 6.47 16.68
C LEU A 69 0.11 5.27 17.26
N VAL A 70 -1.23 5.37 17.36
CA VAL A 70 -2.07 4.26 17.84
C VAL A 70 -1.90 3.03 16.97
N ILE A 71 -1.91 3.19 15.64
CA ILE A 71 -1.70 2.08 14.69
C ILE A 71 -0.31 1.49 14.87
N ALA A 72 0.75 2.31 14.96
CA ALA A 72 2.12 1.84 15.16
C ALA A 72 2.29 1.07 16.48
N VAL A 73 1.67 1.54 17.56
CA VAL A 73 1.67 0.85 18.87
C VAL A 73 0.94 -0.49 18.79
N LEU A 74 -0.26 -0.53 18.20
CA LEU A 74 -1.03 -1.78 18.06
C LEU A 74 -0.29 -2.79 17.18
N VAL A 75 0.27 -2.35 16.05
CA VAL A 75 1.07 -3.22 15.18
C VAL A 75 2.33 -3.70 15.89
N GLY A 76 2.97 -2.85 16.70
CA GLY A 76 4.11 -3.23 17.54
C GLY A 76 3.74 -4.26 18.61
N TRP A 77 2.60 -4.11 19.26
CA TRP A 77 2.10 -5.03 20.29
C TRP A 77 1.74 -6.40 19.72
N PHE A 78 1.08 -6.43 18.56
CA PHE A 78 0.65 -7.66 17.89
C PHE A 78 1.67 -8.16 16.84
N TYR A 79 2.91 -7.65 16.85
CA TYR A 79 3.91 -7.90 15.81
C TYR A 79 4.18 -9.39 15.59
N GLN A 80 4.33 -10.18 16.66
CA GLN A 80 4.60 -11.62 16.54
C GLN A 80 3.41 -12.39 15.94
N GLY A 81 2.19 -12.00 16.28
CA GLY A 81 0.97 -12.60 15.73
C GLY A 81 0.78 -12.26 14.25
N LEU A 82 1.01 -10.99 13.88
CA LEU A 82 0.99 -10.54 12.49
C LEU A 82 2.08 -11.23 11.65
N LEU A 83 3.30 -11.36 12.19
CA LEU A 83 4.41 -12.06 11.54
C LEU A 83 4.07 -13.53 11.27
N ALA A 84 3.55 -14.24 12.28
CA ALA A 84 3.17 -15.65 12.13
C ALA A 84 2.08 -15.81 11.05
N MET A 85 1.08 -14.92 11.07
CA MET A 85 0.01 -14.90 10.09
C MET A 85 0.50 -14.63 8.66
N SER A 86 1.46 -13.71 8.48
CA SER A 86 1.98 -13.35 7.16
C SER A 86 2.87 -14.41 6.52
N TYR A 87 3.55 -15.25 7.33
CA TYR A 87 4.41 -16.31 6.81
C TYR A 87 3.63 -17.59 6.50
N ASP A 88 2.84 -18.07 7.45
CA ASP A 88 2.06 -19.30 7.28
C ASP A 88 0.85 -19.28 8.22
N GLU A 89 -0.31 -19.02 7.63
CA GLU A 89 -1.57 -18.95 8.36
C GLU A 89 -1.98 -20.30 8.97
N GLU A 90 -1.72 -21.42 8.28
CA GLU A 90 -2.10 -22.74 8.76
C GLU A 90 -1.22 -23.15 9.93
N PHE A 91 0.09 -22.95 9.81
CA PHE A 91 1.04 -23.20 10.89
C PHE A 91 0.79 -22.31 12.10
N ALA A 92 0.46 -21.03 11.90
CA ALA A 92 0.11 -20.11 12.98
C ALA A 92 -1.13 -20.59 13.75
N ARG A 93 -2.13 -21.11 13.02
CA ARG A 93 -3.37 -21.66 13.62
C ARG A 93 -3.07 -22.92 14.43
N VAL A 94 -2.22 -23.81 13.94
CA VAL A 94 -1.79 -25.02 14.67
C VAL A 94 -0.99 -24.67 15.94
N ARG A 95 -0.21 -23.59 15.92
CA ARG A 95 0.51 -23.06 17.10
C ARG A 95 -0.37 -22.29 18.10
N GLY A 96 -1.69 -22.25 17.90
CA GLY A 96 -2.62 -21.57 18.82
C GLY A 96 -2.63 -20.05 18.69
N VAL A 97 -2.06 -19.49 17.61
CA VAL A 97 -2.16 -18.05 17.33
C VAL A 97 -3.60 -17.75 16.88
N PRO A 98 -4.27 -16.74 17.47
CA PRO A 98 -5.64 -16.40 17.10
C PRO A 98 -5.66 -15.61 15.78
N VAL A 99 -5.48 -16.32 14.67
CA VAL A 99 -5.38 -15.78 13.30
C VAL A 99 -6.59 -14.93 12.92
N VAL A 100 -7.81 -15.41 13.21
CA VAL A 100 -9.06 -14.74 12.82
C VAL A 100 -9.17 -13.33 13.42
N PRO A 101 -9.08 -13.13 14.75
CA PRO A 101 -9.15 -11.77 15.31
C PRO A 101 -7.97 -10.89 14.90
N LEU A 102 -6.77 -11.46 14.67
CA LEU A 102 -5.63 -10.70 14.13
C LEU A 102 -5.91 -10.17 12.72
N TYR A 103 -6.58 -10.96 11.87
CA TYR A 103 -6.99 -10.53 10.55
C TYR A 103 -8.00 -9.38 10.58
N PHE A 104 -9.02 -9.50 11.44
CA PHE A 104 -10.01 -8.44 11.64
C PHE A 104 -9.36 -7.16 12.19
N LEU A 105 -8.43 -7.29 13.14
CA LEU A 105 -7.64 -6.17 13.65
C LEU A 105 -6.86 -5.50 12.52
N LEU A 106 -6.12 -6.28 11.73
CA LEU A 106 -5.31 -5.77 10.61
C LEU A 106 -6.16 -5.00 9.60
N ILE A 107 -7.29 -5.57 9.17
CA ILE A 107 -8.20 -4.92 8.23
C ILE A 107 -8.86 -3.68 8.85
N GLY A 108 -9.19 -3.72 10.15
CA GLY A 108 -9.73 -2.57 10.87
C GLY A 108 -8.73 -1.41 10.93
N LEU A 109 -7.48 -1.70 11.27
CA LEU A 109 -6.39 -0.70 11.30
C LEU A 109 -6.13 -0.12 9.92
N LEU A 110 -6.09 -0.97 8.89
CA LEU A 110 -5.91 -0.55 7.50
C LEU A 110 -7.07 0.35 7.05
N ALA A 111 -8.32 -0.03 7.36
CA ALA A 111 -9.49 0.75 7.00
C ALA A 111 -9.48 2.13 7.68
N MET A 112 -9.14 2.21 8.97
CA MET A 112 -9.02 3.49 9.67
C MET A 112 -7.91 4.36 9.08
N ALA A 113 -6.74 3.79 8.78
CA ALA A 113 -5.64 4.51 8.13
C ALA A 113 -6.06 5.08 6.78
N VAL A 114 -6.65 4.24 5.92
CA VAL A 114 -7.05 4.62 4.56
C VAL A 114 -8.11 5.71 4.59
N VAL A 115 -9.17 5.55 5.39
CA VAL A 115 -10.27 6.52 5.48
C VAL A 115 -9.76 7.89 5.91
N MET A 116 -8.85 7.94 6.88
CA MET A 116 -8.29 9.20 7.35
C MET A 116 -7.40 9.88 6.30
N VAL A 117 -6.56 9.11 5.61
CA VAL A 117 -5.60 9.65 4.65
C VAL A 117 -6.27 10.07 3.34
N ILE A 118 -7.39 9.44 2.96
CA ILE A 118 -8.08 9.69 1.68
C ILE A 118 -8.50 11.15 1.51
N GLN A 119 -8.94 11.81 2.58
CA GLN A 119 -9.43 13.19 2.54
C GLN A 119 -8.31 14.20 2.27
N VAL A 120 -7.07 13.84 2.61
CA VAL A 120 -5.91 14.72 2.47
C VAL A 120 -5.16 14.42 1.18
N VAL A 121 -4.86 13.14 0.97
CA VAL A 121 -3.90 12.68 -0.03
C VAL A 121 -4.60 12.23 -1.32
N GLY A 122 -5.87 11.85 -1.24
CA GLY A 122 -6.65 11.35 -2.37
C GLY A 122 -6.56 9.84 -2.57
N LEU A 123 -7.62 9.25 -3.12
CA LEU A 123 -7.78 7.80 -3.29
C LEU A 123 -6.65 7.17 -4.13
N ILE A 124 -6.29 7.78 -5.26
CA ILE A 124 -5.35 7.19 -6.21
C ILE A 124 -3.94 7.14 -5.58
N LEU A 125 -3.55 8.22 -4.90
CA LEU A 125 -2.24 8.29 -4.26
C LEU A 125 -2.14 7.33 -3.07
N VAL A 126 -3.23 7.10 -2.32
CA VAL A 126 -3.26 6.07 -1.28
C VAL A 126 -2.98 4.68 -1.86
N ILE A 127 -3.62 4.31 -2.96
CA ILE A 127 -3.40 3.01 -3.63
C ILE A 127 -1.95 2.91 -4.12
N ALA A 128 -1.41 3.98 -4.71
CA ALA A 128 -0.03 4.02 -5.19
C ALA A 128 0.99 3.84 -4.06
N LEU A 129 0.85 4.56 -2.95
CA LEU A 129 1.78 4.50 -1.81
C LEU A 129 1.64 3.22 -0.98
N LEU A 130 0.48 2.57 -0.98
CA LEU A 130 0.31 1.25 -0.35
C LEU A 130 0.83 0.10 -1.21
N THR A 131 1.03 0.32 -2.52
CA THR A 131 1.44 -0.74 -3.45
C THR A 131 2.91 -0.62 -3.85
N ILE A 132 3.33 0.57 -4.31
CA ILE A 132 4.63 0.76 -4.96
C ILE A 132 5.81 0.62 -3.99
N PRO A 133 5.88 1.37 -2.87
CA PRO A 133 7.02 1.27 -1.95
C PRO A 133 7.19 -0.12 -1.31
N PRO A 134 6.13 -0.80 -0.83
CA PRO A 134 6.24 -2.17 -0.32
C PRO A 134 6.76 -3.14 -1.38
N PHE A 135 6.25 -3.06 -2.61
CA PHE A 135 6.71 -3.91 -3.70
C PHE A 135 8.19 -3.69 -4.04
N ILE A 136 8.64 -2.42 -4.07
CA ILE A 136 10.06 -2.11 -4.31
C ILE A 136 10.93 -2.69 -3.19
N MET A 137 10.47 -2.68 -1.93
CA MET A 137 11.24 -3.17 -0.79
C MET A 137 11.20 -4.67 -0.59
N GLU A 138 10.19 -5.37 -1.13
CA GLU A 138 9.98 -6.81 -1.00
C GLU A 138 11.25 -7.64 -1.30
N PRO A 139 11.95 -7.48 -2.44
CA PRO A 139 13.16 -8.28 -2.73
C PRO A 139 14.37 -7.90 -1.85
N TYR A 140 14.37 -6.74 -1.21
CA TYR A 140 15.47 -6.25 -0.36
C TYR A 140 15.28 -6.55 1.12
N ALA A 141 14.04 -6.81 1.55
CA ALA A 141 13.71 -7.04 2.94
C ALA A 141 13.97 -8.50 3.34
N ARG A 142 14.71 -8.71 4.44
CA ARG A 142 14.92 -10.04 5.02
C ARG A 142 13.98 -10.36 6.20
N THR A 143 13.29 -9.33 6.68
CA THR A 143 12.35 -9.43 7.81
C THR A 143 11.16 -8.50 7.58
N LEU A 144 10.01 -8.84 8.15
CA LEU A 144 8.80 -8.01 8.05
C LEU A 144 9.04 -6.59 8.58
N LYS A 145 9.76 -6.45 9.71
CA LYS A 145 10.15 -5.14 10.26
C LYS A 145 10.98 -4.29 9.28
N GLN A 146 11.94 -4.90 8.58
CA GLN A 146 12.71 -4.20 7.55
C GLN A 146 11.84 -3.79 6.37
N MET A 147 10.91 -4.65 5.94
CA MET A 147 9.97 -4.32 4.87
C MET A 147 9.09 -3.13 5.25
N MET A 148 8.52 -3.14 6.46
CA MET A 148 7.67 -2.06 6.97
C MET A 148 8.43 -0.72 7.03
N ILE A 149 9.58 -0.68 7.72
CA ILE A 149 10.36 0.55 7.89
C ILE A 149 10.89 1.03 6.53
N GLY A 150 11.41 0.12 5.72
CA GLY A 150 11.94 0.43 4.40
C GLY A 150 10.87 1.00 3.46
N ALA A 151 9.68 0.38 3.42
CA ALA A 151 8.58 0.85 2.58
C ALA A 151 8.07 2.21 3.05
N SER A 152 7.97 2.44 4.37
CA SER A 152 7.60 3.75 4.91
C SER A 152 8.63 4.84 4.58
N LEU A 153 9.92 4.55 4.72
CA LEU A 153 10.99 5.50 4.35
C LEU A 153 10.98 5.81 2.86
N LEU A 154 10.83 4.79 2.02
CA LEU A 154 10.77 4.95 0.57
C LEU A 154 9.53 5.74 0.15
N GLY A 155 8.38 5.48 0.76
CA GLY A 155 7.16 6.28 0.58
C GLY A 155 7.35 7.74 0.99
N ALA A 156 8.06 8.02 2.09
CA ALA A 156 8.41 9.39 2.49
C ALA A 156 9.31 10.06 1.46
N VAL A 157 10.33 9.37 0.92
CA VAL A 157 11.21 9.88 -0.14
C VAL A 157 10.40 10.22 -1.41
N PHE A 158 9.51 9.33 -1.85
CA PHE A 158 8.65 9.61 -3.02
C PHE A 158 7.68 10.78 -2.78
N THR A 159 7.13 10.89 -1.57
CA THR A 159 6.24 11.99 -1.20
C THR A 159 6.97 13.32 -1.20
N ILE A 160 8.16 13.39 -0.59
CA ILE A 160 8.98 14.61 -0.56
C ILE A 160 9.45 14.99 -1.97
N GLY A 161 9.97 14.03 -2.74
CA GLY A 161 10.44 14.27 -4.11
C GLY A 161 9.30 14.69 -5.05
N GLY A 162 8.15 14.03 -4.95
CA GLY A 162 6.95 14.38 -5.70
C GLY A 162 6.39 15.75 -5.33
N LEU A 163 6.39 16.09 -4.05
CA LEU A 163 5.94 17.40 -3.58
C LEU A 163 6.88 18.54 -4.02
N TRP A 164 8.19 18.30 -4.00
CA TRP A 164 9.18 19.26 -4.52
C TRP A 164 9.00 19.50 -6.03
N LEU A 165 8.73 18.44 -6.78
CA LEU A 165 8.43 18.54 -8.21
C LEU A 165 7.11 19.27 -8.46
N ALA A 166 6.08 18.97 -7.66
CA ALA A 166 4.78 19.63 -7.73
C ALA A 166 4.89 21.14 -7.49
N TYR A 167 5.68 21.54 -6.48
CA TYR A 167 5.95 22.94 -6.18
C TYR A 167 6.72 23.64 -7.31
N SER A 168 7.70 22.96 -7.92
CA SER A 168 8.54 23.56 -8.96
C SER A 168 7.81 23.75 -10.30
N PHE A 169 6.91 22.83 -10.64
CA PHE A 169 6.20 22.81 -11.92
C PHE A 169 4.72 23.24 -11.81
N ASN A 170 4.26 23.71 -10.64
CA ASN A 170 2.85 24.04 -10.35
C ASN A 170 1.88 22.90 -10.75
N LEU A 171 2.25 21.66 -10.44
CA LEU A 171 1.44 20.47 -10.72
C LEU A 171 0.60 20.07 -9.52
N THR A 172 -0.49 19.33 -9.76
CA THR A 172 -1.26 18.68 -8.69
C THR A 172 -0.37 17.72 -7.90
N SER A 173 -0.26 17.95 -6.59
CA SER A 173 0.68 17.23 -5.72
C SER A 173 0.49 15.71 -5.78
N GLY A 174 -0.76 15.24 -5.77
CA GLY A 174 -1.08 13.82 -5.86
C GLY A 174 -0.51 13.15 -7.12
N ALA A 175 -0.72 13.78 -8.28
CA ALA A 175 -0.24 13.28 -9.57
C ALA A 175 1.30 13.26 -9.64
N ALA A 176 1.96 14.33 -9.18
CA ALA A 176 3.42 14.40 -9.18
C ALA A 176 4.06 13.29 -8.31
N ILE A 177 3.50 13.01 -7.13
CA ILE A 177 3.99 11.94 -6.26
C ILE A 177 3.82 10.57 -6.91
N ILE A 178 2.68 10.31 -7.57
CA ILE A 178 2.46 9.05 -8.31
C ILE A 178 3.48 8.89 -9.43
N VAL A 179 3.78 9.95 -10.18
CA VAL A 179 4.78 9.91 -11.26
C VAL A 179 6.17 9.61 -10.70
N VAL A 180 6.57 10.25 -9.59
CA VAL A 180 7.87 9.99 -8.94
C VAL A 180 7.94 8.56 -8.41
N ALA A 181 6.90 8.07 -7.73
CA ALA A 181 6.85 6.70 -7.22
C ALA A 181 6.90 5.67 -8.37
N GLY A 182 6.13 5.89 -9.43
CA GLY A 182 6.11 5.04 -10.62
C GLY A 182 7.46 5.04 -11.35
N ALA A 183 8.09 6.20 -11.52
CA ALA A 183 9.43 6.30 -12.09
C ALA A 183 10.46 5.55 -11.23
N GLY A 184 10.39 5.67 -9.90
CA GLY A 184 11.21 4.91 -8.96
C GLY A 184 11.03 3.39 -9.10
N PHE A 185 9.78 2.93 -9.22
CA PHE A 185 9.47 1.52 -9.46
C PHE A 185 10.10 0.99 -10.75
N PHE A 186 9.90 1.69 -11.87
CA PHE A 186 10.44 1.26 -13.15
C PHE A 186 11.97 1.31 -13.15
N ALA A 187 12.58 2.30 -12.50
CA ALA A 187 14.02 2.41 -12.36
C ALA A 187 14.62 1.22 -11.60
N VAL A 188 14.04 0.83 -10.46
CA VAL A 188 14.50 -0.33 -9.69
C VAL A 188 14.34 -1.62 -10.49
N ARG A 189 13.18 -1.82 -11.12
CA ARG A 189 12.92 -3.01 -11.94
C ARG A 189 13.86 -3.11 -13.14
N ALA A 190 14.18 -2.00 -13.80
CA ALA A 190 15.14 -1.94 -14.89
C ALA A 190 16.57 -2.24 -14.41
N ALA A 191 16.95 -1.74 -13.24
CA ALA A 191 18.27 -2.03 -12.65
C ALA A 191 18.41 -3.53 -12.30
N GLU A 192 17.35 -4.16 -11.81
CA GLU A 192 17.34 -5.59 -11.51
C GLU A 192 17.37 -6.46 -12.78
N SER A 193 16.59 -6.13 -13.80
CA SER A 193 16.61 -6.86 -15.07
C SER A 193 17.98 -6.77 -15.75
N ALA A 194 18.61 -5.59 -15.74
CA ALA A 194 19.97 -5.41 -16.24
C ALA A 194 20.98 -6.28 -15.47
N ARG A 195 20.88 -6.32 -14.14
CA ARG A 195 21.75 -7.19 -13.30
C ARG A 195 21.55 -8.67 -13.59
N GLN A 196 20.33 -9.13 -13.86
CA GLN A 196 20.04 -10.52 -14.20
C GLN A 196 20.59 -10.93 -15.57
N VAL A 197 20.53 -10.04 -16.57
CA VAL A 197 21.09 -10.30 -17.91
C VAL A 197 22.62 -10.43 -17.85
N VAL A 198 23.30 -9.54 -17.12
CA VAL A 198 24.76 -9.61 -16.92
C VAL A 198 25.18 -10.88 -16.16
N ARG A 199 24.39 -11.33 -15.18
CA ARG A 199 24.65 -12.56 -14.41
C ARG A 199 24.48 -13.82 -15.27
N ARG A 200 23.47 -13.87 -16.15
CA ARG A 200 23.25 -14.99 -17.07
C ARG A 200 24.36 -15.12 -18.12
N GLY A 201 24.88 -14.00 -18.63
CA GLY A 201 26.04 -14.00 -19.55
C GLY A 201 27.32 -14.56 -18.92
N ARG A 202 27.48 -14.43 -17.61
CA ARG A 202 28.66 -14.93 -16.87
C ARG A 202 28.59 -16.44 -16.56
N SER A 203 27.39 -16.99 -16.41
CA SER A 203 27.17 -18.44 -16.20
C SER A 203 27.24 -19.25 -17.49
N ALA A 204 26.94 -18.65 -18.66
CA ALA A 204 27.06 -19.32 -19.95
C ALA A 204 28.53 -19.48 -20.45
N GLY A 205 29.48 -18.76 -19.86
CA GLY A 205 30.91 -18.89 -20.15
C GLY A 205 31.65 -19.96 -19.34
N GLN A 206 30.95 -20.75 -18.51
CA GLN A 206 31.54 -21.79 -17.65
C GLN A 206 31.22 -23.23 -18.08
N THR A 207 30.66 -23.46 -19.28
CA THR A 207 30.64 -24.82 -19.86
C THR A 207 32.06 -25.21 -20.28
N VAL A 208 32.66 -26.03 -19.43
CA VAL A 208 33.99 -26.63 -19.46
C VAL A 208 34.42 -27.13 -20.86
N PRO A 209 35.55 -26.68 -21.42
CA PRO A 209 36.24 -27.39 -22.49
C PRO A 209 37.14 -28.46 -21.85
N GLY A 210 36.68 -29.70 -21.76
CA GLY A 210 37.46 -30.74 -21.08
C GLY A 210 36.81 -32.11 -21.03
N GLU A 211 36.29 -32.61 -22.14
CA GLU A 211 35.96 -34.04 -22.29
C GLU A 211 36.25 -34.48 -23.73
N ALA A 212 37.54 -34.50 -24.07
CA ALA A 212 38.07 -35.12 -25.28
C ALA A 212 39.57 -35.41 -25.07
N ALA A 213 39.86 -36.50 -24.34
CA ALA A 213 41.14 -37.20 -24.37
C ALA A 213 40.94 -38.63 -23.86
#